data_AF-A0A2R3N1E1-F1
#
_entry.id   AF-A0A2R3N1E1-F1
#
_cell.length_a   1.000
_cell.length_b   1.000
_cell.length_c   1.000
_cell.angle_alpha   90.00
_cell.angle_beta   90.00
_cell.angle_gamma   90.00
#
_symmetry.space_group_name_H-M   'P 1'
#
loop_
_entity.id
_entity.type
_entity.pdbx_description
1 polymer ?
#
loop_
_entity_poly.entity_id
_entity_poly.type
_entity_poly.pdbx_seq_one_letter_code
_entity_poly.pdbx_strand_id
1 'polypeptide(L)'
;MRRTKKRQAMIKRAIATAVAVVLIVGAFFWGKSVGGSKNKEGAPDITVTPIAEEKQVTTPESKKESPEVAHGDPDNNTYPYSIMSADWGSEPYNEGYSYYTIPNGYKLNGGLFPEVAQVYLWSLCKEAGVDYYMALALIETESGYRYDATGDSGNSKGLMQIYEKFHKDRMERLGVRDLYNPYENMRVGIDVIKEIQDRYLESSGAHCVLMVYNMGVSGAKSLWDQEIFSTEYSRKILERAEEIKQELQDK
;
A
#
# COMPACT_ATOMS: atom_id res chain seq x y z
N MET A 1 -21.80 -30.21 41.94
CA MET A 1 -20.60 -29.38 42.20
C MET A 1 -19.30 -29.85 41.52
N ARG A 2 -19.37 -30.58 40.38
CA ARG A 2 -18.18 -31.17 39.68
C ARG A 2 -17.92 -30.60 38.27
N ARG A 3 -18.84 -29.78 37.73
CA ARG A 3 -18.75 -29.20 36.36
C ARG A 3 -18.01 -27.85 36.31
N THR A 4 -17.96 -27.09 37.40
CA THR A 4 -17.34 -25.75 37.44
C THR A 4 -15.81 -25.77 37.53
N LYS A 5 -15.20 -26.83 38.09
CA LYS A 5 -13.73 -26.93 38.21
C LYS A 5 -13.01 -27.28 36.89
N LYS A 6 -13.71 -27.90 35.92
CA LYS A 6 -13.10 -28.23 34.60
C LYS A 6 -13.01 -27.02 33.66
N ARG A 7 -13.86 -26.01 33.82
CA ARG A 7 -13.89 -24.80 32.97
C ARG A 7 -12.73 -23.84 33.29
N GLN A 8 -12.34 -23.74 34.56
CA GLN A 8 -11.17 -22.95 34.97
C GLN A 8 -9.82 -23.58 34.58
N ALA A 9 -9.75 -24.91 34.41
CA ALA A 9 -8.53 -25.60 33.99
C ALA A 9 -8.24 -25.46 32.47
N MET A 10 -9.27 -25.34 31.63
CA MET A 10 -9.08 -25.08 30.20
C MET A 10 -8.68 -23.62 29.91
N ILE A 11 -9.20 -22.66 30.68
CA ILE A 11 -8.83 -21.24 30.52
C ILE A 11 -7.35 -21.00 30.88
N LYS A 12 -6.78 -21.75 31.84
CA LYS A 12 -5.35 -21.70 32.15
C LYS A 12 -4.44 -22.42 31.14
N ARG A 13 -4.97 -23.28 30.26
CA ARG A 13 -4.19 -23.96 29.20
C ARG A 13 -4.21 -23.20 27.87
N ALA A 14 -5.24 -22.39 27.61
CA ALA A 14 -5.31 -21.53 26.42
C ALA A 14 -4.42 -20.28 26.53
N ILE A 15 -4.21 -19.74 27.74
CA ILE A 15 -3.31 -18.59 27.97
C ILE A 15 -1.82 -18.98 27.88
N ALA A 16 -1.50 -20.27 27.97
CA ALA A 16 -0.11 -20.78 27.86
C ALA A 16 0.31 -21.15 26.43
N THR A 17 -0.51 -20.90 25.42
CA THR A 17 -0.21 -21.17 23.99
C THR A 17 -0.27 -19.91 23.12
N ALA A 18 0.09 -18.77 23.69
CA ALA A 18 0.24 -17.49 22.97
C ALA A 18 1.53 -16.74 23.38
N VAL A 19 2.63 -17.47 23.58
CA VAL A 19 3.97 -16.90 23.76
C VAL A 19 4.99 -17.76 23.01
N ALA A 20 5.22 -17.43 21.74
CA ALA A 20 6.36 -17.76 20.86
C ALA A 20 5.86 -17.40 19.46
N VAL A 21 6.35 -16.38 18.76
CA VAL A 21 7.73 -16.28 18.26
C VAL A 21 8.08 -14.80 18.11
N VAL A 22 8.93 -14.30 18.99
CA VAL A 22 9.76 -13.11 18.73
C VAL A 22 11.17 -13.48 19.18
N LEU A 23 12.13 -13.24 18.29
CA LEU A 23 13.60 -13.25 18.42
C LEU A 23 14.40 -14.43 17.86
N ILE A 24 15.47 -14.01 17.16
CA ILE A 24 16.68 -14.70 16.69
C ILE A 24 16.51 -15.31 15.29
N VAL A 25 17.20 -14.84 14.25
CA VAL A 25 18.66 -14.99 14.06
C VAL A 25 19.30 -13.74 13.41
N GLY A 26 20.29 -13.18 14.11
CA GLY A 26 21.37 -12.43 13.50
C GLY A 26 22.48 -13.35 12.99
N ALA A 27 23.12 -12.92 11.90
CA ALA A 27 24.48 -13.24 11.45
C ALA A 27 24.93 -14.71 11.42
N PHE A 28 25.07 -15.25 10.21
CA PHE A 28 26.18 -16.16 9.89
C PHE A 28 26.76 -15.87 8.50
N PHE A 29 28.08 -15.69 8.47
CA PHE A 29 28.93 -15.30 7.35
C PHE A 29 29.50 -16.52 6.59
N TRP A 30 30.12 -16.23 5.43
CA TRP A 30 31.10 -17.00 4.63
C TRP A 30 30.50 -18.04 3.65
N GLY A 31 30.77 -18.06 2.33
CA GLY A 31 31.62 -17.29 1.42
C GLY A 31 32.24 -18.23 0.37
N LYS A 32 32.13 -17.92 -0.93
CA LYS A 32 33.22 -18.08 -1.92
C LYS A 32 32.86 -17.53 -3.29
N SER A 33 33.76 -16.70 -3.78
CA SER A 33 33.96 -16.31 -5.17
C SER A 33 34.69 -17.41 -5.94
N VAL A 34 34.32 -17.63 -7.21
CA VAL A 34 35.17 -18.09 -8.32
C VAL A 34 34.54 -17.45 -9.58
N GLY A 35 35.23 -16.50 -10.24
CA GLY A 35 36.03 -16.72 -11.45
C GLY A 35 35.12 -16.89 -12.68
N GLY A 36 35.06 -16.02 -13.68
CA GLY A 36 36.12 -15.26 -14.34
C GLY A 36 36.24 -15.74 -15.79
N SER A 37 36.14 -14.80 -16.74
CA SER A 37 36.77 -14.78 -18.08
C SER A 37 35.91 -15.00 -19.35
N LYS A 38 35.68 -13.85 -20.02
CA LYS A 38 36.08 -13.45 -21.40
C LYS A 38 35.38 -13.98 -22.67
N ASN A 39 34.83 -12.97 -23.38
CA ASN A 39 35.03 -12.55 -24.78
C ASN A 39 34.53 -13.41 -25.96
N LYS A 40 33.76 -12.78 -26.86
CA LYS A 40 34.13 -12.30 -28.23
C LYS A 40 32.83 -11.94 -28.99
N GLU A 41 32.61 -10.67 -29.32
CA GLU A 41 32.92 -9.99 -30.60
C GLU A 41 32.16 -10.52 -31.83
N GLY A 42 31.47 -9.62 -32.54
CA GLY A 42 30.94 -9.87 -33.89
C GLY A 42 29.79 -8.95 -34.31
N ALA A 43 30.05 -7.65 -34.51
CA ALA A 43 29.23 -6.80 -35.37
C ALA A 43 29.64 -7.00 -36.84
N PRO A 44 28.74 -6.72 -37.80
CA PRO A 44 29.19 -5.95 -38.96
C PRO A 44 28.37 -4.68 -39.19
N ASP A 45 29.13 -3.70 -39.64
CA ASP A 45 28.86 -2.32 -40.01
C ASP A 45 28.19 -2.23 -41.39
N ILE A 46 27.25 -1.29 -41.56
CA ILE A 46 26.86 -0.72 -42.86
C ILE A 46 26.73 0.80 -42.66
N THR A 47 27.74 1.52 -43.15
CA THR A 47 27.75 2.95 -43.50
C THR A 47 27.41 3.07 -45.01
N VAL A 48 26.93 4.16 -45.64
CA VAL A 48 27.08 5.61 -45.43
C VAL A 48 26.02 6.41 -46.28
N THR A 49 25.47 7.51 -45.72
CA THR A 49 25.25 8.89 -46.29
C THR A 49 24.31 9.22 -47.48
N PRO A 50 24.00 10.51 -47.78
CA PRO A 50 23.40 11.57 -46.93
C PRO A 50 22.31 12.39 -47.69
N ILE A 51 21.43 13.13 -47.00
CA ILE A 51 20.78 14.32 -47.59
C ILE A 51 20.75 15.44 -46.55
N ALA A 52 21.38 16.56 -46.90
CA ALA A 52 21.29 17.85 -46.25
C ALA A 52 20.13 18.66 -46.87
N GLU A 53 19.33 19.36 -46.08
CA GLU A 53 19.38 20.83 -45.96
C GLU A 53 18.26 21.36 -45.07
N GLU A 54 18.64 22.39 -44.33
CA GLU A 54 17.92 23.13 -43.30
C GLU A 54 17.09 24.27 -43.91
N LYS A 55 15.91 24.55 -43.33
CA LYS A 55 15.39 25.93 -43.26
C LYS A 55 14.39 26.09 -42.11
N GLN A 56 14.85 26.78 -41.07
CA GLN A 56 14.01 27.39 -40.04
C GLN A 56 13.27 28.60 -40.60
N VAL A 57 11.98 28.76 -40.29
CA VAL A 57 11.35 30.08 -40.03
C VAL A 57 10.33 29.91 -38.89
N THR A 58 10.33 30.92 -38.03
CA THR A 58 9.81 31.09 -36.67
C THR A 58 8.28 31.27 -36.50
N THR A 59 7.74 30.55 -35.51
CA THR A 59 6.73 30.82 -34.43
C THR A 59 6.23 32.30 -34.30
N PRO A 60 4.97 32.60 -33.90
CA PRO A 60 4.37 31.99 -32.71
C PRO A 60 2.88 31.62 -32.72
N GLU A 61 2.63 30.37 -32.31
CA GLU A 61 1.34 29.91 -31.79
C GLU A 61 1.33 30.05 -30.27
N SER A 62 0.32 30.73 -29.77
CA SER A 62 0.10 31.06 -28.36
C SER A 62 -0.19 29.79 -27.56
N LYS A 63 0.81 29.30 -26.83
CA LYS A 63 0.64 28.29 -25.79
C LYS A 63 0.08 29.01 -24.56
N LYS A 64 -1.19 28.75 -24.24
CA LYS A 64 -1.74 29.09 -22.92
C LYS A 64 -0.95 28.28 -21.88
N GLU A 65 -0.17 28.97 -21.06
CA GLU A 65 0.43 28.41 -19.84
C GLU A 65 -0.70 27.95 -18.91
N SER A 66 -0.79 26.64 -18.75
CA SER A 66 -1.40 26.01 -17.58
C SER A 66 -0.45 26.25 -16.40
N PRO A 67 -0.95 26.54 -15.18
CA PRO A 67 -0.09 26.83 -14.04
C PRO A 67 0.86 25.66 -13.77
N GLU A 68 2.15 25.98 -13.67
CA GLU A 68 3.25 25.08 -13.36
C GLU A 68 3.13 24.64 -11.88
N VAL A 69 2.40 23.55 -11.63
CA VAL A 69 2.54 22.81 -10.38
C VAL A 69 3.83 22.02 -10.52
N ALA A 70 4.83 22.31 -9.68
CA ALA A 70 6.08 21.58 -9.66
C ALA A 70 5.84 20.14 -9.19
N HIS A 71 5.45 19.25 -10.11
CA HIS A 71 5.49 17.81 -9.92
C HIS A 71 6.97 17.41 -9.79
N GLY A 72 7.36 16.80 -8.67
CA GLY A 72 8.80 16.77 -8.36
C GLY A 72 9.25 16.03 -7.12
N ASP A 73 8.44 15.10 -6.57
CA ASP A 73 8.99 14.15 -5.59
C ASP A 73 10.10 13.31 -6.29
N PRO A 74 11.38 13.42 -5.88
CA PRO A 74 12.47 12.68 -6.51
C PRO A 74 12.24 11.16 -6.44
N ASP A 75 11.46 10.69 -5.46
CA ASP A 75 11.17 9.28 -5.27
C ASP A 75 10.08 8.75 -6.23
N ASN A 76 9.40 9.61 -7.00
CA ASN A 76 8.48 9.17 -8.07
C ASN A 76 9.18 8.26 -9.09
N ASN A 77 10.48 8.48 -9.31
CA ASN A 77 11.29 7.72 -10.26
C ASN A 77 12.06 6.56 -9.61
N THR A 78 11.80 6.26 -8.34
CA THR A 78 12.44 5.17 -7.61
C THR A 78 11.64 3.88 -7.80
N TYR A 79 12.32 2.77 -8.13
CA TYR A 79 11.66 1.45 -8.18
C TYR A 79 11.15 1.05 -6.78
N PRO A 80 9.93 0.49 -6.65
CA PRO A 80 9.01 0.04 -7.72
C PRO A 80 8.02 1.11 -8.21
N TYR A 81 8.09 2.34 -7.71
CA TYR A 81 7.11 3.38 -8.04
C TYR A 81 7.26 3.94 -9.46
N SER A 82 8.47 3.86 -10.03
CA SER A 82 8.77 4.29 -11.40
C SER A 82 8.05 3.53 -12.52
N ILE A 83 7.32 2.46 -12.19
CA ILE A 83 6.53 1.69 -13.17
C ILE A 83 5.18 2.35 -13.51
N MET A 84 4.77 3.38 -12.74
CA MET A 84 3.58 4.18 -13.03
C MET A 84 4.00 5.53 -13.61
N SER A 85 3.28 6.00 -14.62
CA SER A 85 3.50 7.32 -15.20
C SER A 85 3.14 8.42 -14.20
N ALA A 86 3.94 9.48 -14.17
CA ALA A 86 3.67 10.68 -13.40
C ALA A 86 3.11 11.81 -14.27
N ASP A 87 2.13 11.47 -15.11
CA ASP A 87 1.49 12.36 -16.09
C ASP A 87 0.10 12.85 -15.66
N TRP A 88 -0.26 12.71 -14.38
CA TRP A 88 -1.48 13.31 -13.87
C TRP A 88 -1.39 14.84 -13.94
N GLY A 89 -2.46 15.48 -14.37
CA GLY A 89 -2.54 16.94 -14.40
C GLY A 89 -2.78 17.53 -13.01
N SER A 90 -3.28 18.77 -12.97
CA SER A 90 -3.65 19.41 -11.70
C SER A 90 -4.96 18.88 -11.09
N GLU A 91 -5.65 17.94 -11.74
CA GLU A 91 -6.96 17.45 -11.33
C GLU A 91 -7.01 16.93 -9.88
N PRO A 92 -6.10 16.03 -9.42
CA PRO A 92 -6.17 15.55 -8.04
C PRO A 92 -6.13 16.70 -7.01
N TYR A 93 -5.26 17.69 -7.22
CA TYR A 93 -5.07 18.83 -6.31
C TYR A 93 -6.29 19.75 -6.29
N ASN A 94 -6.89 20.01 -7.46
CA ASN A 94 -8.12 20.79 -7.56
C ASN A 94 -9.30 20.10 -6.86
N GLU A 95 -9.22 18.78 -6.68
CA GLU A 95 -10.22 17.96 -6.01
C GLU A 95 -9.94 17.72 -4.52
N GLY A 96 -8.87 18.32 -3.99
CA GLY A 96 -8.54 18.28 -2.56
C GLY A 96 -7.41 17.33 -2.17
N TYR A 97 -6.72 16.71 -3.13
CA TYR A 97 -5.48 15.98 -2.85
C TYR A 97 -4.40 16.94 -2.34
N SER A 98 -3.69 16.53 -1.29
CA SER A 98 -2.50 17.21 -0.78
C SER A 98 -1.45 16.18 -0.41
N TYR A 99 -0.18 16.48 -0.74
CA TYR A 99 0.92 15.56 -0.50
C TYR A 99 1.16 15.33 0.99
N TYR A 100 1.18 14.05 1.38
CA TYR A 100 1.46 13.61 2.73
C TYR A 100 2.94 13.22 2.89
N THR A 101 3.63 13.89 3.81
CA THR A 101 5.00 13.53 4.16
C THR A 101 4.97 12.45 5.22
N ILE A 102 5.32 11.21 4.86
CA ILE A 102 5.34 10.11 5.84
C ILE A 102 6.30 10.41 7.00
N PRO A 103 5.97 9.99 8.24
CA PRO A 103 6.82 10.26 9.40
C PRO A 103 8.23 9.70 9.27
N ASN A 104 9.23 10.42 9.76
CA ASN A 104 10.65 10.04 9.65
C ASN A 104 10.95 8.64 10.22
N GLY A 105 10.23 8.21 11.26
CA GLY A 105 10.37 6.87 11.82
C GLY A 105 10.12 5.77 10.78
N TYR A 106 9.13 5.93 9.90
CA TYR A 106 8.86 4.96 8.84
C TYR A 106 9.93 5.02 7.74
N LYS A 107 10.36 6.22 7.34
CA LYS A 107 11.46 6.41 6.36
C LYS A 107 12.74 5.69 6.79
N LEU A 108 13.15 5.87 8.04
CA LEU A 108 14.34 5.22 8.60
C LEU A 108 14.23 3.69 8.66
N ASN A 109 13.01 3.16 8.65
CA ASN A 109 12.74 1.72 8.64
C ASN A 109 12.38 1.18 7.24
N GLY A 110 12.75 1.91 6.18
CA GLY A 110 12.58 1.50 4.78
C GLY A 110 11.22 1.83 4.16
N GLY A 111 10.36 2.56 4.87
CA GLY A 111 9.09 3.04 4.33
C GLY A 111 9.29 4.11 3.27
N LEU A 112 8.56 4.00 2.16
CA LEU A 112 8.59 4.95 1.05
C LEU A 112 7.20 5.04 0.43
N PHE A 113 6.64 6.25 0.35
CA PHE A 113 5.33 6.47 -0.25
C PHE A 113 5.31 7.78 -1.06
N PRO A 114 5.82 7.75 -2.30
CA PRO A 114 6.03 8.96 -3.09
C PRO A 114 4.72 9.48 -3.64
N GLU A 115 4.76 10.70 -4.19
CA GLU A 115 3.60 11.41 -4.71
C GLU A 115 2.81 10.58 -5.75
N VAL A 116 3.48 9.88 -6.66
CA VAL A 116 2.83 9.01 -7.66
C VAL A 116 2.00 7.90 -7.02
N ALA A 117 2.47 7.31 -5.92
CA ALA A 117 1.72 6.27 -5.20
C ALA A 117 0.52 6.87 -4.46
N GLN A 118 0.69 8.05 -3.87
CA GLN A 118 -0.36 8.77 -3.15
C GLN A 118 -1.48 9.25 -4.08
N VAL A 119 -1.14 9.80 -5.25
CA VAL A 119 -2.12 10.23 -6.26
C VAL A 119 -2.88 9.04 -6.83
N TYR A 120 -2.20 7.92 -7.05
CA TYR A 120 -2.86 6.69 -7.45
C TYR A 120 -3.82 6.17 -6.37
N LEU A 121 -3.41 6.16 -5.10
CA LEU A 121 -4.27 5.80 -3.97
C LEU A 121 -5.49 6.74 -3.89
N TRP A 122 -5.27 8.05 -4.00
CA TRP A 122 -6.32 9.06 -4.02
C TRP A 122 -7.38 8.76 -5.08
N SER A 123 -6.91 8.46 -6.30
CA SER A 123 -7.78 8.15 -7.44
C SER A 123 -8.62 6.89 -7.18
N LEU A 124 -8.00 5.81 -6.69
CA LEU A 124 -8.70 4.58 -6.31
C LEU A 124 -9.73 4.81 -5.21
N CYS A 125 -9.35 5.55 -4.17
CA CYS A 125 -10.24 5.90 -3.05
C CYS A 125 -11.45 6.68 -3.54
N LYS A 126 -11.23 7.68 -4.40
CA LYS A 126 -12.30 8.50 -4.96
C LYS A 126 -13.27 7.68 -5.82
N GLU A 127 -12.75 6.83 -6.71
CA GLU A 127 -13.59 5.95 -7.54
C GLU A 127 -14.41 4.97 -6.71
N ALA A 128 -13.81 4.43 -5.64
CA ALA A 128 -14.47 3.47 -4.76
C ALA A 128 -15.39 4.12 -3.70
N GLY A 129 -15.29 5.43 -3.45
CA GLY A 129 -15.94 6.06 -2.30
C GLY A 129 -15.34 5.64 -0.96
N VAL A 130 -14.05 5.26 -0.95
CA VAL A 130 -13.27 4.96 0.25
C VAL A 130 -12.63 6.26 0.76
N ASP A 131 -12.67 6.49 2.08
CA ASP A 131 -11.97 7.65 2.67
C ASP A 131 -10.44 7.52 2.48
N TYR A 132 -9.85 8.52 1.83
CA TYR A 132 -8.42 8.52 1.50
C TYR A 132 -7.52 8.51 2.75
N TYR A 133 -7.87 9.28 3.78
CA TYR A 133 -7.07 9.37 5.00
C TYR A 133 -7.09 8.05 5.78
N MET A 134 -8.24 7.37 5.82
CA MET A 134 -8.38 6.02 6.36
C MET A 134 -7.51 5.02 5.59
N ALA A 135 -7.48 5.07 4.26
CA ALA A 135 -6.65 4.18 3.46
C ALA A 135 -5.15 4.43 3.70
N LEU A 136 -4.74 5.70 3.83
CA LEU A 136 -3.36 6.08 4.15
C LEU A 136 -2.94 5.58 5.54
N ALA A 137 -3.78 5.80 6.56
CA ALA A 137 -3.56 5.31 7.92
C ALA A 137 -3.56 3.77 8.02
N LEU A 138 -4.33 3.09 7.17
CA LEU A 138 -4.30 1.64 7.03
C LEU A 138 -2.96 1.17 6.47
N ILE A 139 -2.47 1.74 5.36
CA ILE A 139 -1.15 1.41 4.79
C ILE A 139 -0.04 1.63 5.82
N GLU A 140 -0.10 2.74 6.57
CA GLU A 140 0.82 3.02 7.67
C GLU A 140 0.82 1.90 8.70
N THR A 141 -0.38 1.49 9.14
CA THR A 141 -0.56 0.47 10.18
C THR A 141 -0.14 -0.93 9.72
N GLU A 142 -0.42 -1.27 8.45
CA GLU A 142 -0.17 -2.60 7.89
C GLU A 142 1.30 -2.84 7.52
N SER A 143 1.94 -1.87 6.88
CA SER A 143 3.27 -2.08 6.29
C SER A 143 4.31 -1.07 6.75
N GLY A 144 3.91 0.04 7.37
CA GLY A 144 4.78 1.19 7.57
C GLY A 144 5.29 1.76 6.25
N TYR A 145 4.44 1.74 5.21
CA TYR A 145 4.75 2.20 3.85
C TYR A 145 5.83 1.37 3.12
N ARG A 146 5.98 0.09 3.47
CA ARG A 146 6.93 -0.82 2.79
C ARG A 146 6.19 -1.69 1.78
N TYR A 147 6.47 -1.47 0.49
CA TYR A 147 5.82 -2.21 -0.60
C TYR A 147 6.14 -3.72 -0.59
N ASP A 148 7.26 -4.12 0.00
CA ASP A 148 7.75 -5.50 0.09
C ASP A 148 7.44 -6.15 1.46
N ALA A 149 6.62 -5.49 2.29
CA ALA A 149 6.24 -6.00 3.60
C ALA A 149 5.57 -7.38 3.50
N THR A 150 5.97 -8.28 4.40
CA THR A 150 5.45 -9.64 4.48
C THR A 150 4.96 -9.93 5.89
N GLY A 151 3.70 -10.33 6.02
CA GLY A 151 3.04 -10.72 7.26
C GLY A 151 2.53 -12.16 7.23
N ASP A 152 1.96 -12.62 8.34
CA ASP A 152 1.32 -13.93 8.47
C ASP A 152 2.16 -15.09 7.93
N SER A 153 3.45 -15.13 8.27
CA SER A 153 4.41 -16.15 7.80
C SER A 153 4.52 -16.25 6.27
N GLY A 154 4.38 -15.13 5.54
CA GLY A 154 4.50 -15.10 4.08
C GLY A 154 3.18 -14.93 3.33
N ASN A 155 2.05 -14.99 4.02
CA ASN A 155 0.74 -15.04 3.37
C ASN A 155 0.16 -13.66 3.06
N SER A 156 0.44 -12.67 3.91
CA SER A 156 -0.02 -11.29 3.75
C SER A 156 1.09 -10.44 3.13
N LYS A 157 0.77 -9.74 2.03
CA LYS A 157 1.77 -9.12 1.16
C LYS A 157 1.53 -7.63 0.93
N GLY A 158 2.63 -6.89 0.86
CA GLY A 158 2.71 -5.51 0.40
C GLY A 158 2.07 -4.46 1.31
N LEU A 159 1.80 -3.29 0.72
CA LEU A 159 1.41 -2.07 1.44
C LEU A 159 0.19 -2.25 2.36
N MET A 160 -0.83 -2.97 1.89
CA MET A 160 -2.10 -3.17 2.58
C MET A 160 -2.24 -4.59 3.16
N GLN A 161 -1.13 -5.36 3.22
CA GLN A 161 -1.05 -6.71 3.81
C GLN A 161 -2.16 -7.66 3.33
N ILE A 162 -2.29 -7.81 2.02
CA ILE A 162 -3.33 -8.64 1.40
C ILE A 162 -2.98 -10.13 1.56
N TYR A 163 -3.87 -10.89 2.20
CA TYR A 163 -3.74 -12.34 2.35
C TYR A 163 -4.07 -13.05 1.02
N GLU A 164 -3.03 -13.34 0.23
CA GLU A 164 -3.14 -13.79 -1.17
C GLU A 164 -4.11 -14.97 -1.38
N LYS A 165 -4.06 -15.97 -0.49
CA LYS A 165 -4.88 -17.18 -0.59
C LYS A 165 -6.38 -16.88 -0.67
N PHE A 166 -6.86 -15.86 0.03
CA PHE A 166 -8.28 -15.51 0.09
C PHE A 166 -8.72 -14.58 -1.03
N HIS A 167 -7.77 -14.09 -1.84
CA HIS A 167 -8.03 -13.06 -2.85
C HIS A 167 -7.58 -13.45 -4.27
N LYS A 168 -7.29 -14.73 -4.54
CA LYS A 168 -6.88 -15.19 -5.88
C LYS A 168 -7.89 -14.85 -6.98
N ASP A 169 -9.16 -15.17 -6.79
CA ASP A 169 -10.22 -14.87 -7.77
C ASP A 169 -10.39 -13.34 -7.95
N ARG A 170 -10.19 -12.58 -6.86
CA ARG A 170 -10.19 -11.10 -6.91
C ARG A 170 -9.01 -10.57 -7.72
N MET A 171 -7.81 -11.12 -7.51
CA MET A 171 -6.61 -10.75 -8.26
C MET A 171 -6.81 -11.04 -9.75
N GLU A 172 -7.34 -12.21 -10.11
CA GLU A 172 -7.67 -12.54 -11.50
C GLU A 172 -8.65 -11.55 -12.12
N ARG A 173 -9.77 -11.27 -11.42
CA ARG A 173 -10.78 -10.28 -11.87
C ARG A 173 -10.18 -8.88 -12.07
N LEU A 174 -9.23 -8.47 -11.23
CA LEU A 174 -8.59 -7.16 -11.27
C LEU A 174 -7.33 -7.11 -12.14
N GLY A 175 -6.96 -8.22 -12.79
CA GLY A 175 -5.75 -8.33 -13.62
C GLY A 175 -4.44 -8.19 -12.83
N VAL A 176 -4.47 -8.51 -11.54
CA VAL A 176 -3.34 -8.40 -10.60
C VAL A 176 -2.54 -9.70 -10.57
N ARG A 177 -1.21 -9.58 -10.62
CA ARG A 177 -0.27 -10.69 -10.69
C ARG A 177 0.74 -10.70 -9.55
N ASP A 178 1.07 -9.54 -8.99
CA ASP A 178 2.06 -9.40 -7.94
C ASP A 178 1.58 -8.43 -6.84
N LEU A 179 1.32 -8.97 -5.65
CA LEU A 179 0.92 -8.15 -4.50
C LEU A 179 2.07 -7.35 -3.88
N TYR A 180 3.33 -7.54 -4.30
CA TYR A 180 4.42 -6.63 -3.95
C TYR A 180 4.53 -5.44 -4.90
N ASN A 181 3.87 -5.47 -6.06
CA ASN A 181 3.69 -4.27 -6.86
C ASN A 181 2.73 -3.32 -6.10
N PRO A 182 3.16 -2.11 -5.72
CA PRO A 182 2.37 -1.23 -4.85
C PRO A 182 1.03 -0.83 -5.48
N TYR A 183 0.97 -0.63 -6.81
CA TYR A 183 -0.25 -0.22 -7.51
C TYR A 183 -1.27 -1.36 -7.62
N GLU A 184 -0.78 -2.57 -7.84
CA GLU A 184 -1.61 -3.77 -7.84
C GLU A 184 -2.11 -4.09 -6.42
N ASN A 185 -1.25 -3.96 -5.41
CA ASN A 185 -1.61 -4.14 -4.00
C ASN A 185 -2.73 -3.19 -3.57
N MET A 186 -2.56 -1.89 -3.85
CA MET A 186 -3.57 -0.87 -3.53
C MET A 186 -4.89 -1.14 -4.26
N ARG A 187 -4.85 -1.57 -5.52
CA ARG A 187 -6.06 -1.93 -6.27
C ARG A 187 -6.84 -3.05 -5.59
N VAL A 188 -6.16 -4.11 -5.14
CA VAL A 188 -6.81 -5.23 -4.43
C VAL A 188 -7.32 -4.77 -3.06
N GLY A 189 -6.51 -4.04 -2.29
CA GLY A 189 -6.89 -3.59 -0.95
C GLY A 189 -8.08 -2.65 -0.94
N ILE A 190 -8.13 -1.68 -1.86
CA ILE A 190 -9.27 -0.77 -2.00
C ILE A 190 -10.54 -1.51 -2.45
N ASP A 191 -10.43 -2.46 -3.40
CA ASP A 191 -11.57 -3.29 -3.82
C ASP A 191 -12.09 -4.20 -2.69
N VAL A 192 -11.22 -4.65 -1.77
CA VAL A 192 -11.61 -5.35 -0.53
C VAL A 192 -12.36 -4.41 0.42
N ILE A 193 -11.82 -3.21 0.70
CA ILE A 193 -12.46 -2.23 1.59
C ILE A 193 -13.84 -1.85 1.05
N LYS A 194 -13.95 -1.60 -0.25
CA LYS A 194 -15.23 -1.29 -0.91
C LYS A 194 -16.28 -2.36 -0.67
N GLU A 195 -15.94 -3.64 -0.90
CA GLU A 195 -16.88 -4.75 -0.66
C GLU A 195 -17.32 -4.85 0.81
N ILE A 196 -16.42 -4.53 1.75
CA ILE A 196 -16.76 -4.52 3.17
C ILE A 196 -17.67 -3.31 3.48
N GLN A 197 -17.34 -2.11 2.98
CA GLN A 197 -18.14 -0.91 3.18
C GLN A 197 -19.57 -1.07 2.67
N ASP A 198 -19.73 -1.63 1.47
CA ASP A 198 -21.06 -1.88 0.86
C ASP A 198 -21.97 -2.75 1.73
N ARG A 199 -21.38 -3.58 2.59
CA ARG A 199 -22.12 -4.50 3.47
C ARG A 199 -22.33 -3.96 4.88
N TYR A 200 -21.41 -3.14 5.38
CA TYR A 200 -21.35 -2.85 6.82
C TYR A 200 -21.24 -1.36 7.18
N LEU A 201 -20.87 -0.47 6.24
CA LEU A 201 -20.61 0.92 6.58
C LEU A 201 -21.87 1.64 7.08
N GLU A 202 -22.97 1.55 6.32
CA GLU A 202 -24.23 2.21 6.67
C GLU A 202 -24.85 1.62 7.95
N SER A 203 -24.81 0.30 8.11
CA SER A 203 -25.46 -0.39 9.23
C SER A 203 -24.64 -0.41 10.52
N SER A 204 -23.31 -0.31 10.43
CA SER A 204 -22.40 -0.66 11.53
C SER A 204 -21.20 0.27 11.69
N GLY A 205 -20.97 1.19 10.74
CA GLY A 205 -19.93 2.21 10.82
C GLY A 205 -18.51 1.74 10.47
N ALA A 206 -17.60 2.71 10.38
CA ALA A 206 -16.24 2.50 9.91
C ALA A 206 -15.39 1.56 10.78
N HIS A 207 -15.60 1.56 12.11
CA HIS A 207 -14.90 0.62 12.99
C HIS A 207 -15.19 -0.84 12.60
N CYS A 208 -16.45 -1.16 12.31
CA CYS A 208 -16.86 -2.50 11.91
C CYS A 208 -16.27 -2.90 10.56
N VAL A 209 -16.14 -1.98 9.62
CA VAL A 209 -15.45 -2.19 8.33
C VAL A 209 -14.00 -2.60 8.57
N LEU A 210 -13.26 -1.84 9.39
CA LEU A 210 -11.85 -2.12 9.70
C LEU A 210 -11.67 -3.41 10.50
N MET A 211 -12.61 -3.74 11.39
CA MET A 211 -12.61 -5.03 12.07
C MET A 211 -12.73 -6.17 11.06
N VAL A 212 -13.68 -6.11 10.12
CA VAL A 212 -13.84 -7.15 9.09
C VAL A 212 -12.60 -7.24 8.20
N TYR A 213 -11.95 -6.12 7.88
CA TYR A 213 -10.70 -6.12 7.12
C TYR A 213 -9.60 -6.91 7.83
N ASN A 214 -9.37 -6.63 9.11
CA ASN A 214 -8.31 -7.26 9.91
C ASN A 214 -8.58 -8.75 10.23
N MET A 215 -9.77 -9.09 10.72
CA MET A 215 -10.04 -10.43 11.27
C MET A 215 -11.10 -11.24 10.53
N GLY A 216 -11.54 -10.73 9.37
CA GLY A 216 -12.62 -11.33 8.59
C GLY A 216 -14.00 -11.22 9.25
N VAL A 217 -15.02 -11.55 8.47
CA VAL A 217 -16.44 -11.45 8.89
C VAL A 217 -16.72 -12.30 10.13
N SER A 218 -16.21 -13.53 10.18
CA SER A 218 -16.45 -14.44 11.31
C SER A 218 -15.84 -13.91 12.61
N GLY A 219 -14.61 -13.38 12.56
CA GLY A 219 -13.97 -12.80 13.73
C GLY A 219 -14.70 -11.55 14.22
N ALA A 220 -15.08 -10.67 13.29
CA ALA A 220 -15.82 -9.45 13.62
C ALA A 220 -17.20 -9.76 14.23
N LYS A 221 -17.97 -10.68 13.63
CA LYS A 221 -19.27 -11.11 14.17
C LYS A 221 -19.18 -11.69 15.58
N SER A 222 -18.14 -12.49 15.85
CA SER A 222 -17.93 -13.03 17.20
C SER A 222 -17.71 -11.93 18.26
N LEU A 223 -17.17 -10.76 17.88
CA LEU A 223 -17.03 -9.62 18.77
C LEU A 223 -18.31 -8.79 18.85
N TRP A 224 -19.02 -8.63 17.73
CA TRP A 224 -20.32 -7.94 17.70
C TRP A 224 -21.38 -8.65 18.55
N ASP A 225 -21.38 -9.99 18.58
CA ASP A 225 -22.24 -10.80 19.47
C ASP A 225 -21.97 -10.54 20.97
N GLN A 226 -20.81 -9.95 21.29
CA GLN A 226 -20.41 -9.52 22.63
C GLN A 226 -20.53 -8.00 22.81
N GLU A 227 -21.22 -7.31 21.90
CA GLU A 227 -21.42 -5.85 21.88
C GLU A 227 -20.11 -5.05 21.74
N ILE A 228 -19.07 -5.64 21.14
CA ILE A 228 -17.78 -5.00 20.88
C ILE A 228 -17.72 -4.57 19.41
N PHE A 229 -17.95 -3.29 19.15
CA PHE A 229 -18.01 -2.71 17.79
C PHE A 229 -16.75 -1.91 17.40
N SER A 230 -15.71 -1.91 18.24
CA SER A 230 -14.40 -1.37 17.89
C SER A 230 -13.29 -2.16 18.57
N THR A 231 -12.15 -2.27 17.88
CA THR A 231 -10.91 -2.84 18.41
C THR A 231 -9.79 -1.80 18.41
N GLU A 232 -8.69 -2.12 19.08
CA GLU A 232 -7.47 -1.28 19.05
C GLU A 232 -7.05 -0.96 17.62
N TYR A 233 -7.04 -1.96 16.74
CA TYR A 233 -6.75 -1.78 15.32
C TYR A 233 -7.65 -0.72 14.65
N SER A 234 -8.96 -0.86 14.82
CA SER A 234 -9.91 0.09 14.19
C SER A 234 -9.81 1.50 14.76
N ARG A 235 -9.55 1.64 16.07
CA ARG A 235 -9.39 2.94 16.73
C ARG A 235 -8.11 3.61 16.27
N LYS A 236 -6.99 2.88 16.28
CA LYS A 236 -5.68 3.36 15.80
C LYS A 236 -5.76 3.93 14.39
N ILE A 237 -6.41 3.23 13.45
CA ILE A 237 -6.51 3.68 12.06
C ILE A 237 -7.38 4.94 11.94
N LEU A 238 -8.55 4.98 12.58
CA LEU A 238 -9.45 6.13 12.47
C LEU A 238 -8.92 7.37 13.20
N GLU A 239 -8.30 7.20 14.36
CA GLU A 239 -7.60 8.28 15.06
C GLU A 239 -6.47 8.83 14.18
N ARG A 240 -5.63 7.94 13.61
CA ARG A 240 -4.53 8.36 12.72
C ARG A 240 -5.03 9.03 11.44
N ALA A 241 -6.15 8.58 10.87
CA ALA A 241 -6.75 9.20 9.69
C ALA A 241 -7.15 10.65 9.95
N GLU A 242 -7.77 10.94 11.10
CA GLU A 242 -8.13 12.31 11.47
C GLU A 242 -6.89 13.18 11.75
N GLU A 243 -5.85 12.63 12.38
CA GLU A 243 -4.58 13.34 12.57
C GLU A 243 -3.94 13.72 11.23
N ILE A 244 -3.83 12.77 10.29
CA ILE A 244 -3.29 13.01 8.94
C ILE A 244 -4.10 14.10 8.23
N LYS A 245 -5.43 14.06 8.35
CA LYS A 245 -6.32 15.07 7.75
C LYS A 245 -6.06 16.46 8.32
N GLN A 246 -5.89 16.59 9.63
CA GLN A 246 -5.53 17.85 10.29
C GLN A 246 -4.14 18.34 9.85
N GLU A 247 -3.13 17.46 9.84
CA GLU A 247 -1.77 17.76 9.36
C GLU A 247 -1.73 18.32 7.93
N LEU A 248 -2.71 17.94 7.09
CA LEU A 248 -2.83 18.39 5.71
C LEU A 248 -3.71 19.64 5.52
N GLN A 249 -4.61 19.92 6.46
CA GLN A 249 -5.44 21.13 6.47
C GLN A 249 -4.71 22.34 7.05
N ASP A 250 -3.76 22.11 7.96
CA ASP A 250 -2.98 23.15 8.62
C ASP A 250 -1.75 23.64 7.79
N LYS A 251 -1.60 23.16 6.56
CA LYS A 251 -0.56 23.57 5.60
C LYS A 251 -1.00 24.75 4.75
#